data_AF-A0A543IUV1-F1
#
_entry.id   AF-A0A543IUV1-F1
#
_cell.length_a   1.000
_cell.length_b   1.000
_cell.length_c   1.000
_cell.angle_alpha   90.00
_cell.angle_beta   90.00
_cell.angle_gamma   90.00
#
_symmetry.space_group_name_H-M   'P 1'
#
loop_
_entity.id
_entity.type
_entity.pdbx_description
1 polymer ?
#
loop_
_entity_poly.entity_id
_entity_poly.type
_entity_poly.pdbx_seq_one_letter_code
_entity_poly.pdbx_strand_id
1 'polypeptide(L)'
;MNRTARLSAAACALAVTAPILAATPADAAAARPHLPKGTITAKVAKIVSGDTLDVRYQGGIRRVRLLGVDTPDPGRCWSREATARTAALLKAGRGVYLLRDKRLRDSSGRYLYYAWTPSGTFVNRNLVRYGFGRVVSVKLNVRYLPALRSDQAKAKQERLRIWSGRCGPLGRVGTGGAAGTGGSGASGASGKASGGSGKASGGTGSGGSGKASSGKGSGGLDPRFRTCAEANAAGYGPYVRGRDPEYSWYQDRDGDGVVCER
;
A
#
# COMPACT_ATOMS: atom_id res chain seq x y z
N MET A 1 -40.50 -37.64 66.84
CA MET A 1 -40.77 -36.34 66.20
C MET A 1 -39.50 -35.84 65.51
N ASN A 2 -39.64 -35.11 64.39
CA ASN A 2 -38.64 -34.47 63.51
C ASN A 2 -38.23 -35.29 62.28
N ARG A 3 -38.85 -35.08 61.11
CA ARG A 3 -38.77 -33.96 60.12
C ARG A 3 -37.57 -34.10 59.18
N THR A 4 -37.83 -34.42 57.90
CA THR A 4 -37.64 -33.52 56.73
C THR A 4 -37.62 -34.32 55.41
N ALA A 5 -38.68 -34.18 54.61
CA ALA A 5 -38.69 -34.55 53.20
C ALA A 5 -38.13 -33.37 52.39
N ARG A 6 -37.13 -33.61 51.54
CA ARG A 6 -36.60 -32.61 50.60
C ARG A 6 -37.34 -32.72 49.27
N LEU A 7 -38.15 -31.71 48.95
CA LEU A 7 -38.65 -31.43 47.60
C LEU A 7 -37.49 -30.93 46.74
N SER A 8 -37.21 -31.59 45.61
CA SER A 8 -36.34 -31.04 44.56
C SER A 8 -37.21 -30.43 43.47
N ALA A 9 -37.12 -29.11 43.32
CA ALA A 9 -37.78 -28.35 42.27
C ALA A 9 -37.09 -28.60 40.92
N ALA A 10 -37.85 -29.00 39.91
CA ALA A 10 -37.39 -29.05 38.52
C ALA A 10 -37.43 -27.63 37.93
N ALA A 11 -36.26 -27.06 37.64
CA ALA A 11 -36.14 -25.79 36.92
C ALA A 11 -36.29 -26.05 35.41
N CYS A 12 -37.41 -25.58 34.85
CA CYS A 12 -37.68 -25.62 33.41
C CYS A 12 -36.94 -24.46 32.72
N ALA A 13 -35.88 -24.75 31.97
CA ALA A 13 -35.14 -23.74 31.21
C ALA A 13 -35.88 -23.47 29.88
N LEU A 14 -36.51 -22.30 29.77
CA LEU A 14 -37.06 -21.78 28.52
C LEU A 14 -35.90 -21.26 27.63
N ALA A 15 -35.61 -21.96 26.54
CA ALA A 15 -34.69 -21.49 25.53
C ALA A 15 -35.34 -20.40 24.67
N VAL A 16 -34.84 -19.16 24.78
CA VAL A 16 -35.23 -18.06 23.88
C VAL A 16 -34.44 -18.20 22.58
N THR A 17 -35.09 -18.70 21.53
CA THR A 17 -34.52 -18.70 20.17
C THR A 17 -34.73 -17.33 19.53
N ALA A 18 -33.69 -16.50 19.53
CA ALA A 18 -33.67 -15.27 18.73
C ALA A 18 -33.56 -15.63 17.23
N PRO A 19 -34.42 -15.07 16.35
CA PRO A 19 -34.31 -15.31 14.92
C PRO A 19 -33.03 -14.65 14.39
N ILE A 20 -32.19 -15.44 13.72
CA ILE A 20 -31.04 -14.93 12.98
C ILE A 20 -31.59 -14.24 11.73
N LEU A 21 -31.67 -12.90 11.74
CA LEU A 21 -31.93 -12.13 10.52
C LEU A 21 -30.78 -12.38 9.54
N ALA A 22 -31.03 -13.20 8.53
CA ALA A 22 -30.14 -13.33 7.39
C ALA A 22 -30.16 -12.00 6.62
N ALA A 23 -29.02 -11.31 6.58
CA ALA A 23 -28.84 -10.13 5.74
C ALA A 23 -29.17 -10.50 4.28
N THR A 24 -30.02 -9.71 3.64
CA THR A 24 -30.40 -9.95 2.24
C THR A 24 -29.20 -9.67 1.32
N PRO A 25 -29.07 -10.37 0.17
CA PRO A 25 -27.97 -10.13 -0.78
C PRO A 25 -27.94 -8.71 -1.38
N ALA A 26 -28.97 -7.89 -1.15
CA ALA A 26 -29.01 -6.49 -1.53
C ALA A 26 -28.06 -5.60 -0.70
N ASP A 27 -27.82 -5.95 0.58
CA ASP A 27 -26.94 -5.19 1.46
C ASP A 27 -25.45 -5.41 1.12
N ALA A 28 -25.11 -6.57 0.55
CA ALA A 28 -23.76 -6.85 0.05
C ALA A 28 -23.41 -6.06 -1.24
N ALA A 29 -24.38 -5.42 -1.88
CA ALA A 29 -24.16 -4.50 -3.00
C ALA A 29 -23.89 -3.05 -2.55
N ALA A 30 -24.04 -2.75 -1.26
CA ALA A 30 -24.05 -1.40 -0.71
C ALA A 30 -22.69 -0.95 -0.15
N ALA A 31 -21.67 -0.91 -1.00
CA ALA A 31 -20.56 0.05 -0.90
C ALA A 31 -19.75 0.00 -2.19
N ARG A 32 -20.32 0.55 -3.28
CA ARG A 32 -19.51 0.77 -4.48
C ARG A 32 -18.38 1.73 -4.09
N PRO A 33 -17.11 1.39 -4.31
CA PRO A 33 -16.03 2.32 -4.01
C PRO A 33 -16.26 3.63 -4.78
N HIS A 34 -15.89 4.76 -4.18
CA HIS A 34 -15.95 6.05 -4.85
C HIS A 34 -14.92 6.08 -5.98
N LEU A 35 -15.33 5.63 -7.16
CA LEU A 35 -14.53 5.61 -8.37
C LEU A 35 -14.71 6.93 -9.12
N PRO A 36 -13.66 7.43 -9.78
CA PRO A 36 -13.81 8.60 -10.64
C PRO A 36 -14.84 8.38 -11.75
N LYS A 37 -15.59 9.43 -12.08
CA LYS A 37 -16.51 9.44 -13.23
C LYS A 37 -15.74 9.11 -14.52
N GLY A 38 -16.37 8.33 -15.40
CA GLY A 38 -15.78 7.90 -16.67
C GLY A 38 -14.83 6.69 -16.56
N THR A 39 -14.81 6.02 -15.40
CA THR A 39 -14.17 4.71 -15.28
C THR A 39 -14.92 3.67 -16.09
N ILE A 40 -14.19 2.80 -16.79
CA ILE A 40 -14.71 1.63 -17.50
C ILE A 40 -14.31 0.36 -16.76
N THR A 41 -15.11 -0.70 -16.90
CA THR A 41 -14.82 -2.00 -16.32
C THR A 41 -14.17 -2.92 -17.34
N ALA A 42 -13.08 -3.59 -16.96
CA ALA A 42 -12.43 -4.64 -17.74
C ALA A 42 -12.08 -5.84 -16.83
N LYS A 43 -11.61 -6.95 -17.41
CA LYS A 43 -11.07 -8.10 -16.65
C LYS A 43 -9.57 -8.20 -16.84
N VAL A 44 -8.82 -8.41 -15.77
CA VAL A 44 -7.37 -8.63 -15.84
C VAL A 44 -7.12 -9.97 -16.54
N ALA A 45 -6.38 -9.95 -17.64
CA ALA A 45 -5.98 -11.16 -18.35
C ALA A 45 -4.61 -11.66 -17.84
N LYS A 46 -3.64 -10.75 -17.72
CA LYS A 46 -2.27 -11.06 -17.28
C LYS A 46 -1.60 -9.81 -16.71
N ILE A 47 -0.76 -9.99 -15.69
CA ILE A 47 0.20 -8.96 -15.26
C ILE A 47 1.51 -9.20 -16.00
N VAL A 48 1.99 -8.18 -16.70
CA VAL A 48 3.20 -8.25 -17.55
C VAL A 48 4.41 -7.74 -16.79
N SER A 49 4.26 -6.61 -16.11
CA SER A 49 5.27 -6.00 -15.22
C SER A 49 4.56 -5.22 -14.11
N GLY A 50 5.32 -4.55 -13.25
CA GLY A 50 4.76 -3.70 -12.19
C GLY A 50 3.84 -2.58 -12.71
N ASP A 51 4.02 -2.09 -13.92
CA ASP A 51 3.23 -1.00 -14.49
C ASP A 51 2.52 -1.36 -15.80
N THR A 52 2.55 -2.63 -16.20
CA THR A 52 1.99 -3.08 -17.47
C THR A 52 1.15 -4.33 -17.26
N LEU A 53 -0.07 -4.33 -17.80
CA LEU A 53 -1.01 -5.44 -17.72
C LEU A 53 -1.77 -5.64 -19.04
N ASP A 54 -2.22 -6.85 -19.28
CA ASP A 54 -3.16 -7.17 -20.34
C ASP A 54 -4.57 -7.29 -19.73
N VAL A 55 -5.55 -6.66 -20.36
CA VAL A 55 -6.96 -6.72 -19.95
C VAL A 55 -7.84 -7.23 -21.08
N ARG A 56 -8.91 -7.97 -20.74
CA ARG A 56 -10.02 -8.27 -21.64
C ARG A 56 -11.04 -7.15 -21.56
N TYR A 57 -11.30 -6.52 -22.70
CA TYR A 57 -12.29 -5.45 -22.84
C TYR A 57 -12.92 -5.53 -24.24
N GLN A 58 -14.25 -5.50 -24.31
CA GLN A 58 -15.03 -5.60 -25.57
C GLN A 58 -14.59 -6.78 -26.46
N GLY A 59 -14.45 -7.96 -25.88
CA GLY A 59 -14.07 -9.18 -26.61
C GLY A 59 -12.59 -9.29 -27.01
N GLY A 60 -11.77 -8.24 -26.82
CA GLY A 60 -10.35 -8.23 -27.19
C GLY A 60 -9.39 -8.11 -26.01
N ILE A 61 -8.14 -8.52 -26.23
CA ILE A 61 -7.02 -8.24 -25.31
C ILE A 61 -6.45 -6.86 -25.63
N ARG A 62 -6.23 -6.06 -24.57
CA ARG A 62 -5.62 -4.73 -24.64
C ARG A 62 -4.43 -4.67 -23.68
N ARG A 63 -3.24 -4.37 -24.22
CA ARG A 63 -2.03 -4.07 -23.43
C ARG A 63 -2.15 -2.67 -22.85
N VAL A 64 -2.17 -2.56 -21.53
CA VAL A 64 -2.32 -1.32 -20.77
C VAL A 64 -1.01 -0.99 -20.05
N ARG A 65 -0.55 0.25 -20.20
CA ARG A 65 0.52 0.88 -19.42
C ARG A 65 -0.10 1.82 -18.39
N LEU A 66 0.21 1.60 -17.12
CA LEU A 66 -0.30 2.39 -16.01
C LEU A 66 0.25 3.81 -16.04
N LEU A 67 -0.62 4.82 -16.05
CA LEU A 67 -0.22 6.23 -16.10
C LEU A 67 0.47 6.70 -14.82
N GLY A 68 1.46 7.58 -14.94
CA GLY A 68 2.05 8.29 -13.79
C GLY A 68 3.06 7.49 -12.96
N VAL A 69 3.26 6.20 -13.23
CA VAL A 69 4.20 5.33 -12.50
C VAL A 69 5.13 4.62 -13.48
N ASP A 70 6.40 4.46 -13.13
CA ASP A 70 7.42 3.73 -13.88
C ASP A 70 8.13 2.76 -12.95
N THR A 71 7.87 1.47 -13.14
CA THR A 71 8.48 0.41 -12.34
C THR A 71 9.79 -0.06 -12.98
N PRO A 72 10.76 -0.58 -12.21
CA PRO A 72 12.01 -1.08 -12.77
C PRO A 72 11.78 -2.13 -13.87
N ASP A 73 12.56 -2.04 -14.95
CA ASP A 73 12.51 -3.01 -16.05
C ASP A 73 12.79 -4.45 -15.56
N PRO A 74 12.28 -5.48 -16.27
CA PRO A 74 12.56 -6.87 -15.95
C PRO A 74 14.07 -7.14 -15.73
N GLY A 75 14.39 -7.91 -14.70
CA GLY A 75 15.77 -8.22 -14.32
C GLY A 75 16.47 -7.14 -13.49
N ARG A 76 15.95 -5.90 -13.45
CA ARG A 76 16.46 -4.86 -12.55
C ARG A 76 15.98 -5.09 -11.13
N CYS A 77 16.73 -4.58 -10.16
CA CYS A 77 16.35 -4.64 -8.74
C CYS A 77 14.93 -4.08 -8.53
N TRP A 78 14.15 -4.77 -7.70
CA TRP A 78 12.75 -4.49 -7.37
C TRP A 78 11.72 -4.72 -8.49
N SER A 79 12.12 -5.14 -9.70
CA SER A 79 11.17 -5.38 -10.80
C SER A 79 10.20 -6.52 -10.51
N ARG A 80 10.69 -7.62 -9.91
CA ARG A 80 9.86 -8.78 -9.55
C ARG A 80 8.89 -8.46 -8.43
N GLU A 81 9.32 -7.69 -7.43
CA GLU A 81 8.48 -7.24 -6.33
C GLU A 81 7.41 -6.25 -6.80
N ALA A 82 7.76 -5.33 -7.70
CA ALA A 82 6.79 -4.41 -8.32
C ALA A 82 5.72 -5.20 -9.09
N THR A 83 6.15 -6.19 -9.88
CA THR A 83 5.23 -7.08 -10.62
C THR A 83 4.34 -7.87 -9.67
N ALA A 84 4.91 -8.44 -8.60
CA ALA A 84 4.17 -9.17 -7.58
C ALA A 84 3.17 -8.28 -6.84
N ARG A 85 3.53 -7.02 -6.54
CA ARG A 85 2.61 -6.06 -5.93
C ARG A 85 1.41 -5.77 -6.83
N THR A 86 1.65 -5.54 -8.12
CA THR A 86 0.57 -5.33 -9.09
C THR A 86 -0.32 -6.56 -9.21
N ALA A 87 0.24 -7.78 -9.22
CA ALA A 87 -0.53 -9.02 -9.21
C ALA A 87 -1.35 -9.22 -7.93
N ALA A 88 -0.84 -8.78 -6.78
CA ALA A 88 -1.59 -8.84 -5.51
C ALA A 88 -2.82 -7.91 -5.51
N LEU A 89 -2.68 -6.71 -6.09
CA LEU A 89 -3.75 -5.72 -6.24
C LEU A 89 -4.75 -6.11 -7.34
N LEU A 90 -4.24 -6.58 -8.49
CA LEU A 90 -4.98 -6.87 -9.71
C LEU A 90 -4.86 -8.35 -10.06
N LYS A 91 -5.67 -9.18 -9.39
CA LYS A 91 -5.69 -10.62 -9.62
C LYS A 91 -6.20 -10.97 -11.02
N ALA A 92 -5.49 -11.86 -11.72
CA ALA A 92 -5.93 -12.36 -13.03
C ALA A 92 -7.35 -12.96 -12.94
N GLY A 93 -8.15 -12.75 -13.99
CA GLY A 93 -9.55 -13.15 -14.07
C GLY A 93 -10.52 -12.23 -13.31
N ARG A 94 -10.03 -11.34 -12.44
CA ARG A 94 -10.89 -10.41 -11.68
C ARG A 94 -11.11 -9.09 -12.42
N GLY A 95 -12.15 -8.37 -11.99
CA GLY A 95 -12.48 -7.04 -12.52
C GLY A 95 -11.43 -5.99 -12.14
N VAL A 96 -11.24 -5.02 -13.03
CA VAL A 96 -10.44 -3.81 -12.81
C VAL A 96 -11.20 -2.62 -13.39
N TYR A 97 -11.14 -1.49 -12.68
CA TYR A 97 -11.68 -0.24 -13.18
C TYR A 97 -10.56 0.60 -13.80
N LEU A 98 -10.78 1.11 -15.00
CA LEU A 98 -9.79 1.83 -15.78
C LEU A 98 -10.30 3.23 -16.10
N LEU A 99 -9.49 4.26 -15.84
CA LEU A 99 -9.79 5.64 -16.22
C LEU A 99 -8.76 6.15 -17.22
N ARG A 100 -9.23 6.57 -18.39
CA ARG A 100 -8.37 7.27 -19.36
C ARG A 100 -8.13 8.71 -18.93
N ASP A 101 -7.05 9.26 -19.45
CA ASP A 101 -6.80 10.71 -19.43
C ASP A 101 -6.87 11.25 -20.87
N LYS A 102 -6.17 12.35 -21.17
CA LYS A 102 -6.23 13.05 -22.46
C LYS A 102 -5.80 12.21 -23.67
N ARG A 103 -4.75 11.39 -23.58
CA ARG A 103 -4.20 10.57 -24.67
C ARG A 103 -4.46 9.09 -24.40
N LEU A 104 -5.06 8.42 -25.38
CA LEU A 104 -5.44 7.01 -25.28
C LEU A 104 -4.26 6.04 -25.34
N ARG A 105 -3.23 6.34 -26.15
CA ARG A 105 -2.10 5.43 -26.40
C ARG A 105 -0.76 6.14 -26.35
N ASP A 106 0.28 5.39 -26.00
CA ASP A 106 1.67 5.80 -26.18
C ASP A 106 2.16 5.52 -27.61
N SER A 107 3.42 5.86 -27.91
CA SER A 107 4.05 5.63 -29.22
C SER A 107 4.22 4.14 -29.55
N SER A 108 4.27 3.27 -28.55
CA SER A 108 4.33 1.80 -28.73
C SER A 108 2.95 1.16 -28.94
N GLY A 109 1.89 1.97 -28.99
CA GLY A 109 0.52 1.50 -29.18
C GLY A 109 -0.14 0.93 -27.92
N ARG A 110 0.51 0.96 -26.76
CA ARG A 110 -0.11 0.52 -25.49
C ARG A 110 -1.16 1.52 -25.04
N TYR A 111 -2.25 1.02 -24.48
CA TYR A 111 -3.31 1.83 -23.92
C TYR A 111 -2.89 2.47 -22.59
N LEU A 112 -3.28 3.71 -22.36
CA LEU A 112 -2.86 4.50 -21.21
C LEU A 112 -4.02 4.69 -20.24
N TYR A 113 -3.89 4.11 -19.05
CA TYR A 113 -4.95 4.14 -18.04
C TYR A 113 -4.40 4.30 -16.62
N TYR A 114 -5.20 4.94 -15.78
CA TYR A 114 -5.16 4.76 -14.33
C TYR A 114 -6.02 3.55 -13.95
N ALA A 115 -5.66 2.80 -12.91
CA ALA A 115 -6.36 1.58 -12.53
C ALA A 115 -6.78 1.58 -11.06
N TRP A 116 -7.98 1.05 -10.79
CA TRP A 116 -8.50 0.79 -9.44
C TRP A 116 -8.93 -0.66 -9.29
N THR A 117 -8.71 -1.20 -8.11
CA THR A 117 -9.22 -2.54 -7.73
C THR A 117 -10.74 -2.50 -7.54
N PRO A 118 -11.42 -3.66 -7.48
CA PRO A 118 -12.84 -3.73 -7.13
C PRO A 118 -13.19 -3.12 -5.77
N SER A 119 -12.23 -3.11 -4.83
CA SER A 119 -12.35 -2.46 -3.53
C SER A 119 -12.04 -0.95 -3.56
N GLY A 120 -11.79 -0.39 -4.74
CA GLY A 120 -11.53 1.03 -4.93
C GLY A 120 -10.10 1.46 -4.71
N THR A 121 -9.14 0.57 -4.47
CA THR A 121 -7.73 0.93 -4.26
C THR A 121 -7.11 1.51 -5.53
N PHE A 122 -6.58 2.73 -5.46
CA PHE A 122 -5.87 3.35 -6.59
C PHE A 122 -4.48 2.72 -6.80
N VAL A 123 -4.35 1.86 -7.81
CA VAL A 123 -3.17 1.01 -8.04
C VAL A 123 -1.91 1.83 -8.33
N ASN A 124 -2.00 2.81 -9.22
CA ASN A 124 -0.85 3.63 -9.62
C ASN A 124 -0.24 4.35 -8.42
N ARG A 125 -1.09 4.87 -7.55
CA ARG A 125 -0.68 5.55 -6.32
C ARG A 125 -0.06 4.60 -5.32
N ASN A 126 -0.65 3.42 -5.13
CA ASN A 126 -0.11 2.38 -4.26
C ASN A 126 1.33 2.00 -4.68
N LEU A 127 1.58 1.80 -5.97
CA LEU A 127 2.92 1.48 -6.48
C LEU A 127 3.94 2.58 -6.18
N VAL A 128 3.55 3.85 -6.31
CA VAL A 128 4.44 4.99 -6.02
C VAL A 128 4.67 5.15 -4.51
N ARG A 129 3.59 5.19 -3.73
CA ARG A 129 3.61 5.41 -2.28
C ARG A 129 4.48 4.43 -1.53
N TYR A 130 4.48 3.17 -1.97
CA TYR A 130 5.28 2.11 -1.36
C TYR A 130 6.58 1.83 -2.11
N GLY A 131 7.03 2.74 -2.99
CA GLY A 131 8.36 2.72 -3.59
C GLY A 131 8.60 1.63 -4.64
N PHE A 132 7.55 1.07 -5.24
CA PHE A 132 7.70 0.09 -6.33
C PHE A 132 7.99 0.73 -7.68
N GLY A 133 7.69 2.01 -7.85
CA GLY A 133 7.96 2.76 -9.07
C GLY A 133 8.20 4.25 -8.82
N ARG A 134 8.81 4.90 -9.81
CA ARG A 134 9.02 6.35 -9.85
C ARG A 134 7.85 7.02 -10.53
N VAL A 135 7.64 8.29 -10.22
CA VAL A 135 6.64 9.11 -10.90
C VAL A 135 7.19 9.57 -12.24
N VAL A 136 6.42 9.36 -13.30
CA VAL A 136 6.75 9.82 -14.65
C VAL A 136 5.58 10.58 -15.25
N SER A 137 5.87 11.64 -16.01
CA SER A 137 4.86 12.32 -16.82
C SER A 137 4.73 11.62 -18.17
N VAL A 138 3.51 11.27 -18.57
CA VAL A 138 3.26 10.64 -19.87
C VAL A 138 2.49 11.62 -20.75
N LYS A 139 3.21 12.43 -21.54
CA LYS A 139 2.65 13.46 -22.43
C LYS A 139 1.70 14.39 -21.65
N LEU A 140 0.45 14.52 -22.10
CA LEU A 140 -0.59 15.36 -21.49
C LEU A 140 -1.38 14.64 -20.38
N ASN A 141 -1.06 13.38 -20.06
CA ASN A 141 -1.79 12.57 -19.08
C ASN A 141 -1.27 12.82 -17.67
N VAL A 142 -1.64 13.97 -17.10
CA VAL A 142 -1.09 14.47 -15.82
C VAL A 142 -2.13 14.61 -14.71
N ARG A 143 -3.35 14.08 -14.88
CA ARG A 143 -4.47 14.25 -13.93
C ARG A 143 -4.12 13.96 -12.47
N TYR A 144 -3.35 12.91 -12.19
CA TYR A 144 -2.97 12.53 -10.81
C TYR A 144 -1.50 12.81 -10.49
N LEU A 145 -0.77 13.52 -11.35
CA LEU A 145 0.67 13.74 -11.18
C LEU A 145 1.03 14.46 -9.87
N PRO A 146 0.30 15.50 -9.41
CA PRO A 146 0.59 16.14 -8.12
C PRO A 146 0.49 15.18 -6.93
N ALA A 147 -0.57 14.36 -6.87
CA ALA A 147 -0.76 13.38 -5.81
C ALA A 147 0.37 12.35 -5.81
N LEU A 148 0.69 11.78 -6.98
CA LEU A 148 1.78 10.81 -7.12
C LEU A 148 3.14 11.39 -6.70
N ARG A 149 3.43 12.67 -7.01
CA ARG A 149 4.67 13.32 -6.57
C ARG A 149 4.77 13.43 -5.05
N SER A 150 3.66 13.75 -4.38
CA SER A 150 3.59 13.75 -2.91
C SER A 150 3.89 12.37 -2.33
N ASP A 151 3.27 11.31 -2.87
CA ASP A 151 3.51 9.94 -2.41
C ASP A 151 4.96 9.49 -2.65
N GLN A 152 5.57 9.91 -3.76
CA GLN A 152 6.97 9.63 -4.02
C GLN A 152 7.89 10.32 -3.01
N ALA A 153 7.58 11.54 -2.59
CA ALA A 153 8.36 12.24 -1.57
C ALA A 153 8.36 11.45 -0.25
N LYS A 154 7.19 10.94 0.16
CA LYS A 154 7.05 10.06 1.33
C LYS A 154 7.86 8.76 1.17
N ALA A 155 7.72 8.08 0.03
CA ALA A 155 8.46 6.84 -0.26
C ALA A 155 9.99 7.03 -0.24
N LYS A 156 10.49 8.20 -0.69
CA LYS A 156 11.90 8.59 -0.64
C LYS A 156 12.36 8.83 0.79
N GLN A 157 11.62 9.61 1.56
CA GLN A 157 11.92 9.92 2.96
C GLN A 157 12.02 8.65 3.81
N GLU A 158 11.12 7.71 3.59
CA GLU A 158 11.09 6.41 4.27
C GLU A 158 12.09 5.39 3.67
N ARG A 159 12.83 5.77 2.61
CA ARG A 159 13.80 4.90 1.91
C ARG A 159 13.20 3.55 1.50
N LEU A 160 11.98 3.58 0.97
CA LEU A 160 11.25 2.37 0.59
C LEU A 160 11.74 1.78 -0.74
N ARG A 161 11.99 0.47 -0.76
CA ARG A 161 12.20 -0.34 -1.97
C ARG A 161 13.22 0.29 -2.93
N ILE A 162 12.82 0.82 -4.08
CA ILE A 162 13.75 1.44 -5.04
C ILE A 162 14.55 2.61 -4.43
N TRP A 163 14.06 3.20 -3.33
CA TRP A 163 14.71 4.28 -2.58
C TRP A 163 15.59 3.77 -1.42
N SER A 164 15.66 2.45 -1.19
CA SER A 164 16.36 1.85 -0.04
C SER A 164 17.88 1.77 -0.20
N GLY A 165 18.39 1.91 -1.42
CA GLY A 165 19.80 1.61 -1.74
C GLY A 165 20.15 0.12 -1.70
N ARG A 166 19.17 -0.78 -1.53
CA ARG A 166 19.33 -2.24 -1.58
C ARG A 166 18.45 -2.83 -2.67
N CYS A 167 18.68 -4.08 -3.04
CA CYS A 167 17.79 -4.85 -3.90
C CYS A 167 16.82 -5.70 -3.09
N GLY A 168 15.63 -5.91 -3.66
CA GLY A 168 14.59 -6.71 -3.03
C GLY A 168 14.93 -8.21 -2.96
N PRO A 169 14.24 -8.97 -2.09
CA PRO A 169 14.52 -10.38 -1.87
C PRO A 169 14.26 -11.26 -3.10
N LEU A 170 13.32 -10.90 -3.96
CA LEU A 170 13.02 -11.61 -5.20
C LEU A 170 14.03 -11.30 -6.31
N GLY A 171 14.80 -10.20 -6.19
CA GLY A 171 15.86 -9.81 -7.11
C GLY A 171 17.24 -10.41 -6.81
N ARG A 172 17.37 -11.23 -5.77
CA ARG A 172 18.60 -12.03 -5.54
C ARG A 172 18.50 -13.34 -6.31
N VAL A 173 19.00 -13.36 -7.55
CA VAL A 173 19.24 -14.61 -8.27
C VAL A 173 20.74 -14.69 -8.56
N GLY A 174 21.41 -15.63 -7.90
CA GLY A 174 22.85 -15.95 -7.95
C GLY A 174 23.53 -15.71 -6.59
N THR A 175 23.98 -16.68 -5.80
CA THR A 175 24.23 -18.12 -5.98
C THR A 175 24.07 -18.85 -4.64
N GLY A 176 23.66 -20.12 -4.67
CA GLY A 176 23.88 -21.02 -3.53
C GLY A 176 25.33 -21.52 -3.54
N GLY A 177 25.95 -21.53 -2.35
CA GLY A 177 27.04 -22.44 -1.97
C GLY A 177 28.45 -22.13 -2.47
N ALA A 178 29.28 -21.54 -1.62
CA ALA A 178 30.58 -22.11 -1.22
C ALA A 178 31.18 -21.28 -0.06
N ALA A 179 31.55 -21.97 0.99
CA ALA A 179 32.46 -21.49 2.02
C ALA A 179 33.80 -21.08 1.38
N GLY A 180 34.38 -19.99 1.86
CA GLY A 180 35.70 -19.52 1.47
C GLY A 180 36.22 -18.55 2.52
N THR A 181 36.94 -19.10 3.48
CA THR A 181 37.80 -18.41 4.45
C THR A 181 39.04 -17.82 3.75
N GLY A 182 39.54 -16.70 4.29
CA GLY A 182 40.82 -16.09 3.92
C GLY A 182 40.66 -14.96 2.88
N GLY A 183 41.28 -13.80 3.00
CA GLY A 183 42.32 -13.33 3.90
C GLY A 183 42.70 -11.92 3.44
N SER A 184 43.30 -11.17 4.37
CA SER A 184 43.70 -9.77 4.31
C SER A 184 44.48 -9.34 3.06
N GLY A 185 44.30 -8.07 2.68
CA GLY A 185 45.15 -7.35 1.74
C GLY A 185 44.95 -5.85 1.90
N ALA A 186 45.68 -5.27 2.84
CA ALA A 186 45.75 -3.83 3.11
C ALA A 186 46.82 -3.18 2.23
N SER A 187 46.53 -1.96 1.75
CA SER A 187 47.49 -0.89 1.42
C SER A 187 46.67 0.33 0.95
N GLY A 188 46.73 1.54 1.49
CA GLY A 188 47.57 2.12 2.53
C GLY A 188 47.72 3.63 2.24
N ALA A 189 47.31 4.47 3.21
CA ALA A 189 47.64 5.89 3.48
C ALA A 189 47.44 6.95 2.36
N SER A 190 47.16 8.23 2.64
CA SER A 190 47.62 9.12 3.72
C SER A 190 46.71 10.36 3.82
N GLY A 191 46.22 10.75 5.01
CA GLY A 191 46.69 11.91 5.80
C GLY A 191 45.88 13.19 5.46
N LYS A 192 45.34 14.00 6.37
CA LYS A 192 45.87 14.51 7.65
C LYS A 192 44.73 15.13 8.49
N ALA A 193 44.90 15.13 9.81
CA ALA A 193 43.99 15.68 10.81
C ALA A 193 44.43 17.07 11.34
N SER A 194 43.45 17.84 11.82
CA SER A 194 43.51 18.85 12.90
C SER A 194 42.05 19.14 13.28
N GLY A 195 41.54 19.05 14.50
CA GLY A 195 42.09 19.41 15.81
C GLY A 195 41.27 20.60 16.34
N GLY A 196 40.41 20.40 17.35
CA GLY A 196 39.61 21.49 17.93
C GLY A 196 38.53 21.04 18.92
N SER A 197 38.87 21.11 20.20
CA SER A 197 38.13 20.76 21.42
C SER A 197 37.09 21.79 21.88
N GLY A 198 36.03 21.34 22.55
CA GLY A 198 35.10 22.18 23.33
C GLY A 198 34.08 21.35 24.14
N LYS A 199 33.90 21.68 25.42
CA LYS A 199 33.41 20.84 26.52
C LYS A 199 31.93 21.11 26.89
N ALA A 200 31.36 20.13 27.60
CA ALA A 200 30.02 19.93 28.18
C ALA A 200 29.26 21.09 28.88
N SER A 201 27.91 20.98 28.89
CA SER A 201 26.99 20.91 30.07
C SER A 201 25.54 20.76 29.56
N GLY A 202 24.73 19.75 29.94
CA GLY A 202 23.81 19.69 31.10
C GLY A 202 22.56 20.59 30.93
N GLY A 203 21.29 20.23 31.10
CA GLY A 203 20.50 19.02 31.42
C GLY A 203 18.99 19.37 31.23
N THR A 204 18.14 18.45 30.76
CA THR A 204 17.06 17.76 31.52
C THR A 204 15.64 18.32 31.26
N GLY A 205 14.69 17.42 30.94
CA GLY A 205 13.24 17.66 30.88
C GLY A 205 12.58 16.98 29.67
N SER A 206 12.55 15.65 29.58
CA SER A 206 11.48 14.75 30.07
C SER A 206 10.06 15.14 29.63
N GLY A 207 9.49 14.36 28.71
CA GLY A 207 8.11 14.53 28.25
C GLY A 207 7.68 13.48 27.21
N GLY A 208 7.49 12.23 27.66
CA GLY A 208 6.47 11.34 27.10
C GLY A 208 6.74 10.67 25.75
N SER A 209 7.60 9.65 25.75
CA SER A 209 7.77 8.69 24.65
C SER A 209 6.50 7.84 24.44
N GLY A 210 5.58 8.33 23.60
CA GLY A 210 4.55 7.53 22.97
C GLY A 210 5.17 6.68 21.87
N LYS A 211 5.62 5.47 22.22
CA LYS A 211 6.26 4.51 21.32
C LYS A 211 5.37 4.26 20.10
N ALA A 212 5.75 4.79 18.94
CA ALA A 212 5.28 4.26 17.66
C ALA A 212 5.63 2.78 17.64
N SER A 213 4.63 1.91 17.78
CA SER A 213 4.84 0.48 17.60
C SER A 213 5.16 0.28 16.13
N SER A 214 6.44 0.20 15.83
CA SER A 214 6.97 -0.28 14.56
C SER A 214 6.61 -1.76 14.42
N GLY A 215 5.33 -2.02 14.15
CA GLY A 215 4.88 -3.31 13.68
C GLY A 215 5.52 -3.53 12.33
N LYS A 216 6.29 -4.63 12.19
CA LYS A 216 6.68 -5.20 10.90
C LYS A 216 5.41 -5.50 10.10
N GLY A 217 4.89 -4.50 9.38
CA GLY A 217 3.79 -4.65 8.44
C GLY A 217 4.36 -5.14 7.12
N SER A 218 4.24 -6.43 6.85
CA SER A 218 4.58 -7.10 5.58
C SER A 218 3.73 -6.66 4.37
N GLY A 219 3.03 -5.52 4.45
CA GLY A 219 1.97 -5.16 3.50
C GLY A 219 2.25 -3.98 2.57
N GLY A 220 3.31 -3.20 2.78
CA GLY A 220 3.48 -1.91 2.08
C GLY A 220 2.26 -1.03 2.34
N LEU A 221 2.09 -0.64 3.60
CA LEU A 221 1.12 0.32 4.14
C LEU A 221 1.91 1.36 4.95
N ASP A 222 1.36 2.56 5.13
CA ASP A 222 1.99 3.62 5.92
C ASP A 222 2.06 3.17 7.40
N PRO A 223 2.92 3.76 8.25
CA PRO A 223 2.89 3.47 9.68
C PRO A 223 1.51 3.74 10.26
N ARG A 224 0.96 2.77 11.00
CA ARG A 224 -0.33 2.95 11.68
C ARG A 224 -0.11 3.75 12.96
N PHE A 225 -0.60 4.99 12.98
CA PHE A 225 -0.63 5.84 14.17
C PHE A 225 -1.88 5.60 15.00
N ARG A 226 -1.83 5.86 16.31
CA ARG A 226 -2.97 5.66 17.21
C ARG A 226 -4.07 6.67 16.93
N THR A 227 -3.70 7.90 16.55
CA THR A 227 -4.63 9.00 16.32
C THR A 227 -4.36 9.69 14.97
N CYS A 228 -5.38 10.38 14.45
CA CYS A 228 -5.22 11.22 13.26
C CYS A 228 -4.27 12.39 13.49
N ALA A 229 -4.22 12.94 14.71
CA ALA A 229 -3.30 14.01 15.07
C ALA A 229 -1.83 13.56 14.91
N GLU A 230 -1.49 12.37 15.38
CA GLU A 230 -0.16 11.77 15.20
C GLU A 230 0.16 11.54 13.72
N ALA A 231 -0.78 10.97 12.95
CA ALA A 231 -0.60 10.77 11.52
C ALA A 231 -0.37 12.09 10.77
N ASN A 232 -1.10 13.14 11.13
CA ASN A 232 -1.01 14.47 10.53
C ASN A 232 0.27 15.22 10.93
N ALA A 233 0.70 15.07 12.18
CA ALA A 233 1.97 15.61 12.68
C ALA A 233 3.16 14.93 11.98
N ALA A 234 3.05 13.64 11.69
CA ALA A 234 4.04 12.89 10.94
C ALA A 234 3.94 13.07 9.40
N GLY A 235 2.96 13.83 8.90
CA GLY A 235 2.81 14.16 7.48
C GLY A 235 2.11 13.11 6.61
N TYR A 236 1.41 12.16 7.22
CA TYR A 236 0.81 11.03 6.50
C TYR A 236 -0.65 11.29 6.06
N GLY A 237 -1.47 11.93 6.89
CA GLY A 237 -2.84 12.32 6.53
C GLY A 237 -2.91 13.61 5.69
N PRO A 238 -4.08 13.93 5.11
CA PRO A 238 -5.34 13.18 5.20
C PRO A 238 -5.36 11.93 4.29
N TYR A 239 -6.05 10.88 4.75
CA TYR A 239 -6.28 9.66 3.98
C TYR A 239 -7.68 9.69 3.37
N VAL A 240 -7.85 9.20 2.15
CA VAL A 240 -9.13 9.26 1.44
C VAL A 240 -9.66 7.86 1.15
N ARG A 241 -10.96 7.67 1.33
CA ARG A 241 -11.69 6.43 1.11
C ARG A 241 -11.43 5.91 -0.30
N GLY A 242 -11.00 4.64 -0.39
CA GLY A 242 -10.58 4.01 -1.66
C GLY A 242 -9.20 4.47 -2.15
N ARG A 243 -8.72 5.67 -1.82
CA ARG A 243 -7.42 6.16 -2.26
C ARG A 243 -6.26 5.62 -1.41
N ASP A 244 -6.47 5.54 -0.11
CA ASP A 244 -5.49 5.19 0.92
C ASP A 244 -6.00 3.95 1.68
N PRO A 245 -5.31 2.79 1.65
CA PRO A 245 -5.71 1.64 2.47
C PRO A 245 -5.79 1.97 3.99
N GLU A 246 -4.98 2.94 4.42
CA GLU A 246 -4.92 3.50 5.78
C GLU A 246 -6.21 4.16 6.22
N TYR A 247 -7.06 4.57 5.26
CA TYR A 247 -8.36 5.16 5.55
C TYR A 247 -9.17 4.29 6.52
N SER A 248 -9.12 2.96 6.35
CA SER A 248 -9.85 2.00 7.19
C SER A 248 -9.39 1.93 8.65
N TRP A 249 -8.29 2.58 9.00
CA TRP A 249 -7.75 2.59 10.37
C TRP A 249 -8.32 3.69 11.25
N TYR A 250 -8.93 4.70 10.65
CA TYR A 250 -9.45 5.87 11.31
C TYR A 250 -10.95 6.00 11.05
N GLN A 251 -11.65 6.64 11.99
CA GLN A 251 -13.08 6.86 11.88
C GLN A 251 -13.35 8.16 11.11
N ASP A 252 -14.10 8.04 10.01
CA ASP A 252 -14.66 9.15 9.25
C ASP A 252 -15.95 9.61 9.96
N ARG A 253 -15.87 10.75 10.65
CA ARG A 253 -16.94 11.22 11.54
C ARG A 253 -18.02 11.98 10.80
N ASP A 254 -17.68 12.68 9.73
CA ASP A 254 -18.58 13.51 8.94
C ASP A 254 -19.03 12.81 7.64
N GLY A 255 -18.40 11.70 7.29
CA GLY A 255 -18.80 10.81 6.21
C GLY A 255 -18.40 11.31 4.83
N ASP A 256 -17.51 12.30 4.74
CA ASP A 256 -17.12 12.96 3.49
C ASP A 256 -16.17 12.10 2.63
N GLY A 257 -15.69 10.98 3.18
CA GLY A 257 -14.75 10.08 2.52
C GLY A 257 -13.28 10.45 2.75
N VAL A 258 -12.98 11.31 3.70
CA VAL A 258 -11.64 11.71 4.13
C VAL A 258 -11.50 11.40 5.63
N VAL A 259 -10.33 10.93 6.06
CA VAL A 259 -10.00 10.81 7.48
C VAL A 259 -8.68 11.49 7.75
N CYS A 260 -8.53 11.97 8.98
CA CYS A 260 -7.37 12.76 9.40
C CYS A 260 -7.24 14.05 8.57
N GLU A 261 -8.36 14.68 8.25
CA GLU A 261 -8.41 16.08 7.83
C GLU A 261 -7.90 17.03 8.94
N ARG A 262 -7.60 18.27 8.57
CA ARG A 262 -7.10 19.33 9.46
C ARG A 262 -8.10 20.44 9.59
#